data_AF-A0A6C0ANX4-F1
#
_entry.id   AF-A0A6C0ANX4-F1
#
_cell.length_a   1.000
_cell.length_b   1.000
_cell.length_c   1.000
_cell.angle_alpha   90.00
_cell.angle_beta   90.00
_cell.angle_gamma   90.00
#
_symmetry.space_group_name_H-M   'P 1'
#
loop_
_entity.id
_entity.type
_entity.pdbx_description
1 polymer ?
#
loop_
_entity_poly.entity_id
_entity_poly.type
_entity_poly.pdbx_seq_one_letter_code
_entity_poly.pdbx_strand_id
1 'polypeptide(L)'
;MSDTESDNDLTDSMSNIRSFIETLTHESKKIYANALKISSLVEHPDLDLWTEEYSLHERAYKWAKKHMVSRKCSLWQIHRTLLESAKKEKRLARGHLVKLTQDEADILELSPNESIPVWQVLGRLPRFFA
;
A
#
# COMPACT_ATOMS: atom_id res chain seq x y z
N MET A 1 -24.90 -55.96 -16.03
CA MET A 1 -24.88 -54.80 -15.12
C MET A 1 -23.44 -54.52 -14.75
N SER A 2 -22.72 -53.74 -15.55
CA SER A 2 -21.33 -53.31 -15.26
C SER A 2 -20.96 -51.96 -15.92
N ASP A 3 -21.91 -51.25 -16.53
CA ASP A 3 -21.59 -50.04 -17.30
C ASP A 3 -21.64 -48.77 -16.44
N THR A 4 -22.24 -48.83 -15.25
CA THR A 4 -22.41 -47.69 -14.35
C THR A 4 -21.21 -47.41 -13.43
N GLU A 5 -20.36 -48.41 -13.16
CA GLU A 5 -19.16 -48.21 -12.32
C GLU A 5 -18.02 -47.52 -13.09
N SER A 6 -17.81 -47.89 -14.35
CA SER A 6 -16.78 -47.29 -15.21
C SER A 6 -17.06 -45.82 -15.56
N ASP A 7 -18.33 -45.46 -15.74
CA ASP A 7 -18.72 -44.08 -16.07
C ASP A 7 -18.54 -43.13 -14.87
N ASN A 8 -18.73 -43.60 -13.64
CA ASN A 8 -18.49 -42.81 -12.44
C ASN A 8 -16.98 -42.54 -12.22
N ASP A 9 -16.13 -43.55 -12.42
CA ASP A 9 -14.68 -43.44 -12.23
C ASP A 9 -14.01 -42.51 -13.27
N LEU A 10 -14.52 -42.52 -14.50
CA LEU A 10 -14.15 -41.56 -15.56
C LEU A 10 -14.62 -40.14 -15.23
N THR A 11 -15.82 -39.99 -14.69
CA THR A 11 -16.38 -38.68 -14.31
C THR A 11 -15.61 -38.06 -13.15
N ASP A 12 -15.24 -38.86 -12.15
CA ASP A 12 -14.41 -38.44 -11.01
C ASP A 12 -12.99 -38.08 -11.46
N SER A 13 -12.40 -38.88 -12.37
CA SER A 13 -11.11 -38.56 -12.99
C SER A 13 -11.15 -37.26 -13.79
N MET A 14 -12.22 -37.03 -14.55
CA MET A 14 -12.42 -35.80 -15.33
C MET A 14 -12.61 -34.57 -14.42
N SER A 15 -13.31 -34.74 -13.30
CA SER A 15 -13.49 -33.71 -12.26
C SER A 15 -12.15 -33.34 -11.60
N ASN A 16 -11.35 -34.36 -11.25
CA ASN A 16 -10.02 -34.16 -10.67
C ASN A 16 -9.06 -33.45 -11.65
N ILE A 17 -9.11 -33.80 -12.94
CA ILE A 17 -8.34 -33.10 -13.97
C ILE A 17 -8.76 -31.63 -14.07
N ARG A 18 -10.06 -31.34 -14.02
CA ARG A 18 -10.57 -29.96 -14.07
C ARG A 18 -10.13 -29.14 -12.85
N SER A 19 -10.23 -29.68 -11.64
CA SER A 19 -9.77 -28.96 -10.44
C SER A 19 -8.26 -28.72 -10.45
N PHE A 20 -7.49 -29.66 -11.00
CA PHE A 20 -6.05 -29.50 -11.18
C PHE A 20 -5.72 -28.40 -12.19
N ILE A 21 -6.43 -28.35 -13.33
CA ILE A 21 -6.31 -27.29 -14.33
C ILE A 21 -6.68 -25.92 -13.74
N GLU A 22 -7.74 -25.84 -12.93
CA GLU A 22 -8.13 -24.60 -12.24
C GLU A 22 -7.05 -24.14 -11.27
N THR A 23 -6.48 -25.07 -10.50
CA THR A 23 -5.38 -24.80 -9.56
C THR A 23 -4.15 -24.26 -10.30
N LEU A 24 -3.73 -24.94 -11.38
CA LEU A 24 -2.65 -24.47 -12.26
C LEU A 24 -2.95 -23.10 -12.88
N THR A 25 -4.20 -22.84 -13.24
CA THR A 25 -4.62 -21.55 -13.79
C THR A 25 -4.53 -20.45 -12.73
N HIS A 26 -4.89 -20.73 -11.48
CA HIS A 26 -4.72 -19.80 -10.37
C HIS A 26 -3.25 -19.54 -10.06
N GLU A 27 -2.43 -20.59 -10.03
CA GLU A 27 -0.99 -20.47 -9.78
C GLU A 27 -0.28 -19.70 -10.90
N SER A 28 -0.59 -19.98 -12.17
CA SER A 28 -0.02 -19.25 -13.30
C SER A 28 -0.39 -17.76 -13.29
N LYS A 29 -1.64 -17.42 -12.96
CA LYS A 29 -2.06 -16.01 -12.76
C LYS A 29 -1.28 -15.35 -11.63
N LYS A 30 -1.04 -16.05 -10.52
CA LYS A 30 -0.27 -15.55 -9.38
C LYS A 30 1.20 -15.32 -9.76
N ILE A 31 1.81 -16.27 -10.47
CA ILE A 31 3.19 -16.16 -10.97
C ILE A 31 3.30 -14.99 -11.95
N TYR A 32 2.35 -14.83 -12.87
CA TYR A 32 2.32 -13.73 -13.81
C TYR A 32 2.19 -12.37 -13.12
N ALA A 33 1.30 -12.24 -12.13
CA ALA A 33 1.16 -11.02 -11.34
C ALA A 33 2.46 -10.69 -10.58
N ASN A 34 3.13 -11.70 -10.02
CA ASN A 34 4.44 -11.52 -9.38
C ASN A 34 5.52 -11.09 -10.37
N ALA A 35 5.55 -11.68 -11.57
CA ALA A 35 6.50 -11.31 -12.62
C ALA A 35 6.30 -9.88 -13.11
N LEU A 36 5.03 -9.44 -13.27
CA LEU A 36 4.71 -8.06 -13.59
C LEU A 36 5.15 -7.10 -12.47
N LYS A 37 4.92 -7.49 -11.21
CA LYS A 37 5.42 -6.72 -10.06
C LYS A 37 6.93 -6.57 -10.17
N ILE A 38 7.68 -7.68 -10.26
CA ILE A 38 9.15 -7.67 -10.41
C ILE A 38 9.60 -6.82 -11.59
N SER A 39 8.96 -6.96 -12.76
CA SER A 39 9.28 -6.15 -13.96
C SER A 39 9.12 -4.66 -13.67
N SER A 40 8.04 -4.27 -13.00
CA SER A 40 7.81 -2.87 -12.62
C SER A 40 8.85 -2.36 -11.60
N LEU A 41 9.35 -3.23 -10.70
CA LEU A 41 10.41 -2.88 -9.75
C LEU A 41 11.75 -2.68 -10.46
N VAL A 42 12.04 -3.48 -11.48
CA VAL A 42 13.26 -3.38 -12.28
C VAL A 42 13.24 -2.12 -13.16
N GLU A 43 12.10 -1.80 -13.77
CA GLU A 43 11.96 -0.62 -14.63
C GLU A 43 11.88 0.69 -13.84
N HIS A 44 11.29 0.64 -12.64
CA HIS A 44 11.08 1.79 -11.78
C HIS A 44 11.41 1.46 -10.32
N PRO A 45 12.70 1.39 -9.94
CA PRO A 45 13.11 1.02 -8.58
C PRO A 45 12.60 2.00 -7.51
N ASP A 46 12.39 3.26 -7.89
CA ASP A 46 11.84 4.28 -6.98
C ASP A 46 10.34 4.11 -6.71
N LEU A 47 9.60 3.42 -7.59
CA LEU A 47 8.15 3.18 -7.47
C LEU A 47 7.81 2.12 -6.42
N ASP A 48 8.76 1.23 -6.12
CA ASP A 48 8.60 0.21 -5.07
C ASP A 48 8.40 0.87 -3.72
N LEU A 49 9.26 1.84 -3.37
CA LEU A 49 9.16 2.60 -2.11
C LEU A 49 7.77 3.21 -1.91
N TRP A 50 7.12 3.72 -2.97
CA TRP A 50 5.81 4.35 -2.82
C TRP A 50 4.66 3.36 -2.60
N THR A 51 4.82 2.12 -3.05
CA THR A 51 3.75 1.11 -3.09
C THR A 51 3.97 -0.05 -2.13
N GLU A 52 5.19 -0.25 -1.62
CA GLU A 52 5.49 -1.18 -0.56
C GLU A 52 4.73 -0.84 0.73
N GLU A 53 4.28 -1.90 1.41
CA GLU A 53 3.64 -1.77 2.70
C GLU A 53 4.67 -1.78 3.80
N TYR A 54 4.73 -0.69 4.56
CA TYR A 54 5.58 -0.58 5.73
C TYR A 54 4.72 -0.54 6.98
N SER A 55 5.32 -0.94 8.11
CA SER A 55 4.67 -0.75 9.41
C SER A 55 4.96 0.66 9.90
N LEU A 56 3.90 1.40 10.22
CA LEU A 56 4.02 2.72 10.83
C LEU A 56 4.80 2.65 12.14
N HIS A 57 5.68 3.62 12.35
CA HIS A 57 6.35 3.80 13.63
C HIS A 57 5.34 4.20 14.72
N GLU A 58 5.58 3.83 15.98
CA GLU A 58 4.64 4.03 17.09
C GLU A 58 4.24 5.49 17.29
N ARG A 59 5.18 6.42 17.02
CA ARG A 59 4.94 7.88 17.07
C ARG A 59 3.82 8.32 16.13
N ALA A 60 3.66 7.66 14.99
CA ALA A 60 2.65 7.99 13.99
C ALA A 60 1.27 7.37 14.29
N TYR A 61 1.13 6.51 15.30
CA TYR A 61 -0.14 5.81 15.58
C TYR A 61 -1.29 6.74 15.97
N LYS A 62 -1.01 7.82 16.71
CA LYS A 62 -2.04 8.80 17.07
C LYS A 62 -2.57 9.52 15.83
N TRP A 63 -1.66 9.95 14.95
CA TRP A 63 -2.01 10.56 13.66
C TRP A 63 -2.78 9.57 12.77
N ALA A 64 -2.26 8.35 12.61
CA ALA A 64 -2.88 7.33 11.78
C ALA A 64 -4.30 6.99 12.25
N LYS A 65 -4.51 6.88 13.57
CA LYS A 65 -5.84 6.66 14.15
C LYS A 65 -6.79 7.84 13.86
N LYS A 66 -6.32 9.08 13.98
CA LYS A 66 -7.11 10.29 13.71
C LYS A 66 -7.52 10.39 12.23
N HIS A 67 -6.64 9.96 11.33
CA HIS A 67 -6.84 10.05 9.87
C HIS A 67 -7.30 8.74 9.23
N MET A 68 -7.68 7.73 10.02
CA MET A 68 -8.14 6.41 9.57
C MET A 68 -7.15 5.68 8.64
N VAL A 69 -5.85 5.83 8.89
CA VAL A 69 -4.77 5.14 8.17
C VAL A 69 -4.41 3.83 8.89
N SER A 70 -4.26 2.75 8.11
CA SER A 70 -3.86 1.44 8.63
C SER A 70 -2.42 1.45 9.19
N ARG A 71 -2.17 0.60 10.21
CA ARG A 71 -0.81 0.43 10.77
C ARG A 71 0.19 -0.13 9.77
N LYS A 72 -0.28 -0.95 8.82
CA LYS A 72 0.46 -1.32 7.62
C LYS A 72 -0.07 -0.48 6.48
N CYS A 73 0.75 0.40 5.95
CA CYS A 73 0.37 1.27 4.86
C CYS A 73 1.58 1.63 4.00
N SER A 74 1.30 2.07 2.77
CA SER A 74 2.34 2.51 1.84
C SER A 74 2.62 4.00 1.96
N LEU A 75 3.81 4.40 1.51
CA LEU A 75 4.19 5.81 1.40
C LEU A 75 3.15 6.61 0.59
N TRP A 76 2.56 6.02 -0.45
CA TRP A 76 1.48 6.63 -1.22
C TRP A 76 0.22 6.88 -0.40
N GLN A 77 -0.19 5.92 0.43
CA GLN A 77 -1.38 6.07 1.28
C GLN A 77 -1.20 7.20 2.31
N ILE A 78 0.00 7.34 2.87
CA ILE A 78 0.33 8.44 3.79
C ILE A 78 0.34 9.77 3.05
N HIS A 79 1.05 9.85 1.93
CA HIS A 79 1.15 11.07 1.13
C HIS A 79 -0.21 11.57 0.67
N ARG A 80 -1.08 10.67 0.18
CA ARG A 80 -2.43 11.01 -0.22
C ARG A 80 -3.24 11.57 0.95
N THR A 81 -3.16 10.92 2.12
CA THR A 81 -3.88 11.36 3.33
C THR A 81 -3.40 12.74 3.82
N LEU A 82 -2.08 12.99 3.79
CA LEU A 82 -1.50 14.30 4.09
C LEU A 82 -1.94 15.36 3.09
N LEU A 83 -1.95 15.03 1.79
CA LEU A 83 -2.38 15.94 0.72
C LEU A 83 -3.86 16.30 0.86
N GLU A 84 -4.73 15.32 1.15
CA GLU A 84 -6.15 15.55 1.38
C GLU A 84 -6.40 16.40 2.63
N SER A 85 -5.63 16.17 3.70
CA SER A 85 -5.69 16.99 4.92
C SER A 85 -5.28 18.44 4.62
N ALA A 86 -4.17 18.63 3.91
CA ALA A 86 -3.69 19.95 3.48
C ALA A 86 -4.68 20.67 2.53
N LYS A 87 -5.40 19.92 1.66
CA LYS A 87 -6.49 20.47 0.83
C LYS A 87 -7.64 20.98 1.69
N LYS A 88 -8.10 20.18 2.66
CA LYS A 88 -9.21 20.56 3.57
C LYS A 88 -8.87 21.81 4.37
N GLU A 89 -7.62 21.94 4.80
CA GLU A 89 -7.14 23.08 5.59
C GLU A 89 -6.72 24.29 4.73
N LYS A 90 -6.94 24.24 3.41
CA LYS A 90 -6.56 25.29 2.43
C LYS A 90 -5.07 25.65 2.46
N ARG A 91 -4.23 24.71 2.87
CA ARG A 91 -2.78 24.90 3.06
C ARG A 91 -1.96 24.83 1.77
N LEU A 92 -2.56 24.46 0.63
CA LEU A 92 -1.87 24.16 -0.63
C LEU A 92 -1.63 25.36 -1.57
N ALA A 93 -1.75 26.59 -1.10
CA ALA A 93 -1.40 27.76 -1.91
C ALA A 93 0.12 27.85 -2.11
N ARG A 94 0.57 28.21 -3.33
CA ARG A 94 1.99 28.49 -3.61
C ARG A 94 2.49 29.59 -2.67
N GLY A 95 3.56 29.31 -1.93
CA GLY A 95 4.14 30.24 -0.96
C GLY A 95 3.55 30.18 0.46
N HIS A 96 2.61 29.27 0.74
CA HIS A 96 2.05 29.13 2.08
C HIS A 96 2.99 28.33 3.00
N LEU A 97 3.46 29.00 4.05
CA LEU A 97 4.20 28.36 5.13
C LEU A 97 3.20 27.88 6.17
N VAL A 98 3.25 26.59 6.51
CA VAL A 98 2.34 25.99 7.48
C VAL A 98 3.08 25.81 8.80
N LYS A 99 2.40 26.15 9.91
CA LYS A 99 2.82 25.69 11.23
C LYS A 99 2.33 24.27 11.42
N LEU A 100 3.26 23.37 11.66
CA LEU A 100 2.95 21.97 11.92
C LEU A 100 2.11 21.85 13.18
N THR A 101 1.14 20.95 13.17
CA THR A 101 0.53 20.52 14.44
C THR A 101 1.58 19.79 15.29
N GLN A 102 1.40 19.77 16.61
CA GLN A 102 2.35 19.08 17.51
C GLN A 102 2.57 17.62 17.09
N ASP A 103 1.50 16.92 16.70
CA ASP A 103 1.57 15.53 16.23
C ASP A 103 2.40 15.41 14.92
N GLU A 104 2.25 16.33 13.97
CA GLU A 104 3.02 16.32 12.72
C GLU A 104 4.48 16.70 12.95
N ALA A 105 4.73 17.64 13.86
CA ALA A 105 6.07 18.05 14.27
C ALA A 105 6.84 16.90 14.94
N ASP A 106 6.17 16.14 15.81
CA ASP A 106 6.74 14.98 16.50
C ASP A 106 7.06 13.83 15.51
N ILE A 107 6.21 13.61 14.50
CA ILE A 107 6.45 12.59 13.46
C ILE A 107 7.57 13.00 12.51
N LEU A 108 7.64 14.27 12.16
CA LEU A 108 8.63 14.79 11.23
C LEU A 108 9.95 15.22 11.90
N GLU A 109 10.03 15.14 13.24
CA GLU A 109 11.10 15.70 14.09
C GLU A 109 11.46 17.14 13.70
N LEU A 110 10.44 17.97 13.54
CA LEU A 110 10.56 19.38 13.19
C LEU A 110 10.05 20.21 14.38
N SER A 111 10.51 21.46 14.48
CA SER A 111 10.00 22.36 15.50
C SER A 111 8.56 22.75 15.16
N PRO A 112 7.58 22.61 16.09
CA PRO A 112 6.18 23.01 15.85
C PRO A 112 6.03 24.52 15.63
N ASN A 113 7.05 25.30 16.01
CA ASN A 113 7.08 26.75 15.83
C ASN A 113 7.66 27.19 14.47
N GLU A 114 8.21 26.27 13.69
CA GLU A 114 8.84 26.59 12.42
C GLU A 114 7.81 26.57 11.28
N SER A 115 7.82 27.63 10.49
CA SER A 115 6.93 27.81 9.33
C SER A 115 7.57 27.15 8.12
N ILE A 116 7.05 25.98 7.73
CA ILE A 116 7.68 25.13 6.70
C ILE A 116 6.80 25.06 5.44
N PRO A 117 7.38 25.05 4.23
CA PRO A 117 6.61 24.86 3.00
C PRO A 117 5.89 23.50 3.01
N VAL A 118 4.62 23.47 2.63
CA VAL A 118 3.80 22.24 2.58
C VAL A 118 4.45 21.15 1.73
N TRP A 119 5.17 21.51 0.69
CA TRP A 119 5.91 20.56 -0.16
C TRP A 119 7.06 19.86 0.57
N GLN A 120 7.69 20.52 1.54
CA GLN A 120 8.75 19.93 2.36
C GLN A 120 8.17 18.98 3.42
N VAL A 121 6.95 19.24 3.90
CA VAL A 121 6.18 18.33 4.75
C VAL A 121 5.78 17.07 3.97
N LEU A 122 5.28 17.25 2.75
CA LEU A 122 4.89 16.15 1.85
C LEU A 122 6.06 15.34 1.28
N GLY A 123 7.26 15.91 1.25
CA GLY A 123 8.49 15.27 0.74
C GLY A 123 9.31 14.53 1.79
N ARG A 124 9.06 14.72 3.10
CA ARG A 124 9.81 14.07 4.21
C ARG A 124 9.12 12.83 4.78
N LEU A 125 8.40 12.10 3.93
CA LEU A 125 7.72 10.84 4.26
C LEU A 125 8.58 9.69 4.85
N PRO A 126 9.93 9.61 4.70
CA PRO A 126 10.70 8.47 5.23
C PRO A 126 10.57 8.25 6.75
N ARG A 127 10.12 9.25 7.52
CA ARG A 127 10.04 9.20 8.99
C ARG A 127 8.75 8.58 9.55
N PHE A 128 7.76 8.28 8.71
CA PHE A 128 6.55 7.57 9.16
C PHE A 128 6.79 6.08 9.43
N PHE A 129 7.89 5.54 8.88
CA PHE A 129 8.18 4.10 8.87
C PHE A 129 9.52 3.72 9.53
N ALA A 130 10.32 4.70 9.91
CA ALA A 130 11.59 4.54 10.63
C ALA A 130 11.38 4.61 12.14
#